data_AF-A0A359I8Q8-F1
#
_entry.id   AF-A0A359I8Q8-F1
#
_cell.length_a   1.000
_cell.length_b   1.000
_cell.length_c   1.000
_cell.angle_alpha   90.00
_cell.angle_beta   90.00
_cell.angle_gamma   90.00
#
_symmetry.space_group_name_H-M   'P 1'
#
loop_
_entity.id
_entity.type
_entity.pdbx_description
1 polymer ?
#
loop_
_entity_poly.entity_id
_entity_poly.type
_entity_poly.pdbx_seq_one_letter_code
_entity_poly.pdbx_strand_id
1 'polypeptide(L)'
;PSTGWVLLLKSGLLRLIFPELQALRGVELVKGIGHKDNFYHTMAVLDNVASESDNVWLRWGALLHDIAKPVTKRWDDKLGWTFHGHNAVGAKMVPRLILATSRLTMIKERFFLPASSPVRSME
;
A
#
# COMPACT_ATOMS: atom_id res chain seq x y z
N PRO A 1 8.25 -8.14 -7.15
CA PRO A 1 7.98 -7.65 -5.78
C PRO A 1 6.65 -8.12 -5.17
N SER A 2 5.63 -8.36 -6.00
CA SER A 2 4.28 -8.76 -5.59
C SER A 2 4.22 -9.95 -4.64
N THR A 3 5.14 -10.92 -4.76
CA THR A 3 5.17 -12.14 -3.92
C THR A 3 5.05 -11.83 -2.43
N GLY A 4 5.80 -10.85 -1.91
CA GLY A 4 5.75 -10.48 -0.50
C GLY A 4 4.38 -9.93 -0.08
N TRP A 5 3.81 -9.03 -0.88
CA TRP A 5 2.49 -8.46 -0.63
C TRP A 5 1.38 -9.50 -0.70
N VAL A 6 1.45 -10.43 -1.65
CA VAL A 6 0.49 -11.54 -1.78
C VAL A 6 0.58 -12.48 -0.57
N LEU A 7 1.77 -12.76 -0.06
CA LEU A 7 1.93 -13.56 1.16
C LEU A 7 1.36 -12.84 2.40
N LEU A 8 1.57 -11.53 2.54
CA LEU A 8 0.96 -10.73 3.59
C LEU A 8 -0.57 -10.72 3.49
N LEU A 9 -1.12 -10.66 2.28
CA LEU A 9 -2.56 -10.75 2.06
C LEU A 9 -3.09 -12.13 2.47
N LYS A 10 -2.45 -13.22 1.98
CA LYS A 10 -2.87 -14.61 2.24
C LYS A 10 -2.79 -14.99 3.71
N SER A 11 -1.79 -14.47 4.43
CA SER A 11 -1.64 -14.69 5.87
C SER A 11 -2.60 -13.84 6.72
N GLY A 12 -3.31 -12.87 6.12
CA GLY A 12 -4.16 -11.94 6.86
C GLY A 12 -3.38 -10.87 7.64
N LEU A 13 -2.07 -10.78 7.48
CA LEU A 13 -1.22 -9.77 8.12
C LEU A 13 -1.31 -8.41 7.44
N LEU A 14 -1.67 -8.37 6.15
CA LEU A 14 -1.70 -7.13 5.38
C LEU A 14 -2.64 -6.08 6.00
N ARG A 15 -3.82 -6.46 6.50
CA ARG A 15 -4.75 -5.56 7.21
C ARG A 15 -4.17 -4.91 8.45
N LEU A 16 -3.17 -5.54 9.09
CA LEU A 16 -2.55 -5.01 10.29
C LEU A 16 -1.42 -4.02 9.95
N ILE A 17 -0.75 -4.25 8.82
CA ILE A 17 0.47 -3.52 8.43
C ILE A 17 0.14 -2.39 7.47
N PHE A 18 -0.73 -2.65 6.50
CA PHE A 18 -1.09 -1.72 5.44
C PHE A 18 -2.57 -1.92 5.01
N PRO A 19 -3.53 -1.52 5.87
CA PRO A 19 -4.96 -1.74 5.63
C PRO A 19 -5.47 -1.09 4.34
N GLU A 20 -4.93 0.05 3.93
CA GLU A 20 -5.31 0.74 2.70
C GLU A 20 -4.94 -0.07 1.45
N LEU A 21 -3.80 -0.76 1.46
CA LEU A 21 -3.42 -1.67 0.38
C LEU A 21 -4.31 -2.91 0.39
N GLN A 22 -4.69 -3.44 1.56
CA GLN A 22 -5.66 -4.53 1.63
C GLN A 22 -7.05 -4.12 1.11
N ALA A 23 -7.47 -2.88 1.32
CA ALA A 23 -8.78 -2.38 0.87
C ALA A 23 -8.95 -2.37 -0.66
N LEU A 24 -7.85 -2.48 -1.43
CA LEU A 24 -7.90 -2.65 -2.89
C LEU A 24 -8.36 -4.05 -3.33
N ARG A 25 -8.33 -5.03 -2.42
CA ARG A 25 -8.72 -6.41 -2.71
C ARG A 25 -10.24 -6.55 -2.73
N GLY A 26 -10.72 -7.32 -3.68
CA GLY A 26 -12.12 -7.71 -3.80
C GLY A 26 -12.78 -7.14 -5.05
N VAL A 27 -13.90 -7.76 -5.39
CA VAL A 27 -14.77 -7.34 -6.49
C VAL A 27 -16.19 -7.32 -5.92
N GLU A 28 -16.90 -6.23 -6.19
CA GLU A 28 -18.32 -6.11 -5.86
C GLU A 28 -19.17 -6.19 -7.12
N LEU A 29 -20.35 -6.77 -6.99
CA LEU A 29 -21.31 -6.96 -8.06
C LEU A 29 -22.58 -6.18 -7.75
N VAL A 30 -22.97 -5.26 -8.63
CA VAL A 30 -24.27 -4.59 -8.57
C VAL A 30 -24.92 -4.74 -9.94
N LYS A 31 -26.17 -5.21 -9.98
CA LYS A 31 -26.93 -5.44 -11.22
C LYS A 31 -26.16 -6.27 -12.27
N GLY A 32 -25.36 -7.24 -11.82
CA GLY A 32 -24.55 -8.09 -12.69
C GLY A 32 -23.26 -7.45 -13.23
N ILE A 33 -22.95 -6.20 -12.87
CA ILE A 33 -21.75 -5.48 -13.29
C ILE A 33 -20.74 -5.47 -12.15
N GLY A 34 -19.54 -5.97 -12.44
CA GLY A 34 -18.40 -5.99 -11.52
C GLY A 34 -17.31 -4.99 -11.91
N HIS A 35 -16.31 -4.83 -11.05
CA HIS A 35 -15.07 -4.13 -11.37
C HIS A 35 -13.87 -5.08 -11.27
N LYS A 36 -12.73 -4.70 -11.85
CA LYS A 36 -11.48 -5.46 -11.68
C LYS A 36 -11.03 -5.47 -10.22
N ASP A 37 -10.31 -6.51 -9.83
CA ASP A 37 -9.63 -6.51 -8.55
C ASP A 37 -8.45 -5.52 -8.58
N ASN A 38 -8.53 -4.47 -7.77
CA ASN A 38 -7.53 -3.42 -7.81
C ASN A 38 -6.21 -3.85 -7.15
N PHE A 39 -6.25 -4.71 -6.13
CA PHE A 39 -5.03 -5.19 -5.47
C PHE A 39 -4.14 -5.96 -6.45
N TYR A 40 -4.70 -6.96 -7.14
CA TYR A 40 -3.90 -7.74 -8.10
C TYR A 40 -3.48 -6.92 -9.32
N HIS A 41 -4.30 -5.96 -9.74
CA HIS A 41 -3.89 -4.98 -10.75
C HIS A 41 -2.66 -4.19 -10.29
N THR A 42 -2.67 -3.65 -9.08
CA THR A 42 -1.53 -2.93 -8.50
C THR A 42 -0.28 -3.81 -8.43
N MET A 43 -0.42 -5.09 -8.07
CA MET A 43 0.71 -6.03 -8.04
C MET A 43 1.35 -6.25 -9.40
N ALA A 44 0.53 -6.39 -10.46
CA ALA A 44 1.04 -6.55 -11.82
C ALA A 44 1.79 -5.28 -12.30
N VAL A 45 1.25 -4.09 -12.01
CA VAL A 45 1.92 -2.82 -12.34
C VAL A 45 3.25 -2.69 -11.58
N LEU A 46 3.26 -3.06 -10.28
CA LEU A 46 4.47 -3.03 -9.46
C LEU A 46 5.57 -3.96 -10.00
N ASP A 47 5.21 -5.17 -10.41
CA ASP A 47 6.18 -6.12 -10.97
C ASP A 47 6.75 -5.63 -12.30
N ASN A 48 5.91 -5.06 -13.18
CA ASN A 48 6.37 -4.46 -14.44
C ASN A 48 7.31 -3.28 -14.19
N VAL A 49 6.98 -2.37 -13.27
CA VAL A 49 7.88 -1.24 -12.95
C VAL A 49 9.19 -1.75 -12.35
N ALA A 50 9.16 -2.83 -11.57
CA ALA A 50 10.35 -3.43 -11.00
C ALA A 50 11.22 -4.18 -12.01
N SER A 51 10.66 -4.70 -13.12
CA SER A 51 11.46 -5.29 -14.20
C SER A 51 12.22 -4.24 -15.00
N GLU A 52 11.65 -3.04 -15.14
CA GLU A 52 12.25 -1.96 -15.93
C GLU A 52 13.14 -1.01 -15.10
N SER A 53 13.04 -1.01 -13.76
CA SER A 53 13.78 -0.08 -12.93
C SER A 53 14.04 -0.56 -11.49
N ASP A 54 15.24 -0.25 -11.01
CA ASP A 54 15.64 -0.39 -9.61
C ASP A 54 15.33 0.82 -8.73
N ASN A 55 14.76 1.89 -9.31
CA ASN A 55 14.37 3.06 -8.53
C ASN A 55 13.21 2.73 -7.58
N VAL A 56 13.51 2.70 -6.28
CA VAL A 56 12.55 2.38 -5.22
C VAL A 56 11.34 3.34 -5.19
N TRP A 57 11.52 4.60 -5.59
CA TRP A 57 10.43 5.58 -5.62
C TRP A 57 9.45 5.32 -6.76
N LEU A 58 9.91 4.78 -7.90
CA LEU A 58 9.02 4.32 -8.97
C LEU A 58 8.19 3.13 -8.51
N ARG A 59 8.79 2.20 -7.74
CA ARG A 59 8.08 1.06 -7.16
C ARG A 59 7.03 1.51 -6.12
N TRP A 60 7.35 2.50 -5.28
CA TRP A 60 6.36 3.11 -4.38
C TRP A 60 5.24 3.82 -5.15
N GLY A 61 5.56 4.56 -6.20
CA GLY A 61 4.56 5.17 -7.08
C GLY A 61 3.61 4.12 -7.67
N ALA A 62 4.16 3.02 -8.21
CA ALA A 62 3.38 1.90 -8.73
C ALA A 62 2.48 1.24 -7.67
N LEU A 63 3.00 1.03 -6.45
CA LEU A 63 2.24 0.44 -5.35
C LEU A 63 1.08 1.34 -4.89
N LEU A 64 1.25 2.65 -4.94
CA LEU A 64 0.31 3.62 -4.37
C LEU A 64 -0.61 4.30 -5.40
N HIS A 65 -0.38 4.11 -6.71
CA HIS A 65 -1.06 4.88 -7.76
C HIS A 65 -2.60 4.84 -7.67
N ASP A 66 -3.15 3.71 -7.25
CA ASP A 66 -4.59 3.43 -7.16
C ASP A 66 -5.11 3.40 -5.72
N ILE A 67 -4.30 3.76 -4.72
CA ILE A 67 -4.58 3.50 -3.30
C ILE A 67 -5.90 4.10 -2.79
N ALA A 68 -6.40 5.15 -3.46
CA ALA A 68 -7.64 5.82 -3.11
C ALA A 68 -8.88 5.29 -3.82
N LYS A 69 -8.76 4.29 -4.71
CA LYS A 69 -9.93 3.67 -5.36
C LYS A 69 -10.97 3.18 -4.35
N PRO A 70 -10.62 2.51 -3.24
CA PRO A 70 -11.63 2.01 -2.30
C PRO A 70 -12.48 3.12 -1.69
N VAL A 71 -11.87 4.26 -1.31
CA VAL A 71 -12.57 5.39 -0.67
C VAL A 71 -13.28 6.32 -1.66
N THR A 72 -13.00 6.18 -2.96
CA THR A 72 -13.66 6.94 -4.05
C THR A 72 -14.59 6.08 -4.90
N LYS A 73 -14.72 4.79 -4.55
CA LYS A 73 -15.59 3.85 -5.24
C LYS A 73 -17.04 4.25 -5.04
N ARG A 74 -17.76 4.41 -6.14
CA ARG A 74 -19.21 4.69 -6.13
C ARG A 74 -19.89 3.97 -7.27
N TRP A 75 -21.12 3.54 -7.02
CA TRP A 75 -22.00 3.03 -8.07
C TRP A 75 -22.71 4.19 -8.77
N ASP A 76 -22.77 4.14 -10.10
CA ASP A 76 -23.57 5.01 -10.95
C ASP A 76 -24.51 4.15 -11.79
N ASP A 77 -25.81 4.46 -11.79
CA ASP A 77 -26.80 3.63 -12.48
C ASP A 77 -26.67 3.60 -14.01
N LYS A 78 -25.93 4.53 -14.61
CA LYS A 78 -25.67 4.57 -16.05
C LYS A 78 -24.30 4.02 -16.41
N LEU A 79 -23.28 4.31 -15.59
CA LEU A 79 -21.88 3.99 -15.88
C LEU A 79 -21.36 2.74 -15.14
N GLY A 80 -22.10 2.24 -14.15
CA GLY A 80 -21.67 1.18 -13.25
C GLY A 80 -20.69 1.66 -12.19
N TRP A 81 -19.70 0.83 -11.85
CA TRP A 81 -18.68 1.19 -10.86
C TRP A 81 -17.76 2.30 -11.35
N THR A 82 -17.61 3.37 -10.58
CA THR A 82 -16.69 4.47 -10.88
C THR A 82 -15.76 4.75 -9.70
N PHE A 83 -14.58 5.30 -10.02
CA PHE A 83 -13.53 5.66 -9.07
C PHE A 83 -13.08 7.11 -9.28
N HIS A 84 -14.01 7.99 -9.64
CA HIS A 84 -13.68 9.34 -10.07
C HIS A 84 -13.00 10.12 -8.93
N GLY A 85 -11.92 10.84 -9.26
CA GLY A 85 -11.16 11.62 -8.27
C GLY A 85 -10.14 10.84 -7.44
N HIS A 86 -9.99 9.52 -7.64
CA HIS A 86 -9.02 8.71 -6.88
C HIS A 86 -7.59 9.28 -6.95
N ASN A 87 -7.15 9.82 -8.09
CA ASN A 87 -5.81 10.42 -8.20
C ASN A 87 -5.60 11.57 -7.20
N ALA A 88 -6.55 12.50 -7.12
CA ALA A 88 -6.45 13.67 -6.24
C ALA A 88 -6.56 13.29 -4.76
N VAL A 89 -7.45 12.34 -4.43
CA VAL A 89 -7.58 11.81 -3.06
C VAL A 89 -6.32 11.03 -2.67
N GLY A 90 -5.81 10.19 -3.58
CA GLY A 90 -4.60 9.40 -3.40
C GLY A 90 -3.38 10.27 -3.13
N ALA A 91 -3.19 11.33 -3.92
CA ALA A 91 -2.11 12.30 -3.69
C ALA A 91 -2.13 12.90 -2.28
N LYS A 92 -3.33 13.13 -1.71
CA LYS A 92 -3.48 13.62 -0.32
C LYS A 92 -3.25 12.53 0.73
N MET A 93 -3.49 11.26 0.40
CA MET A 93 -3.26 10.12 1.30
C MET A 93 -1.78 9.77 1.43
N VAL A 94 -1.03 9.81 0.32
CA VAL A 94 0.36 9.30 0.21
C VAL A 94 1.29 9.80 1.34
N PRO A 95 1.35 11.11 1.69
CA PRO A 95 2.26 11.58 2.74
C PRO A 95 2.02 10.89 4.10
N ARG A 96 0.75 10.63 4.44
CA ARG A 96 0.38 9.97 5.70
C ARG A 96 0.73 8.49 5.66
N LEU A 97 0.51 7.83 4.53
CA LEU A 97 0.80 6.41 4.34
C LEU A 97 2.30 6.11 4.39
N ILE A 98 3.12 6.93 3.73
CA ILE A 98 4.58 6.82 3.79
C ILE A 98 5.08 7.00 5.22
N LEU A 99 4.54 7.97 5.97
CA LEU A 99 4.93 8.17 7.37
C LEU A 99 4.53 6.98 8.26
N ALA A 100 3.32 6.45 8.10
CA ALA A 100 2.84 5.31 8.88
C ALA A 100 3.67 4.04 8.61
N THR A 101 3.95 3.76 7.34
CA THR A 101 4.77 2.60 6.93
C THR A 101 6.25 2.76 7.30
N SER A 102 6.80 3.97 7.28
CA SER A 102 8.20 4.22 7.69
C SER A 102 8.41 4.07 9.20
N ARG A 103 7.38 4.32 10.02
CA ARG A 103 7.43 4.07 11.47
C ARG A 103 7.57 2.59 11.79
N LEU A 104 7.01 1.69 10.98
CA LEU A 104 7.22 0.24 11.12
C LEU A 104 8.69 -0.13 10.91
N THR A 105 9.41 0.56 10.01
CA THR A 105 10.86 0.40 9.83
C THR A 105 11.64 0.88 11.05
N MET A 106 11.24 2.01 11.66
CA MET A 106 11.89 2.53 12.88
C MET A 106 11.61 1.72 14.15
N ILE A 107 10.50 0.97 14.21
CA ILE A 107 10.24 0.05 15.33
C ILE A 107 11.23 -1.13 15.32
N LYS A 108 11.79 -1.52 14.16
CA LYS A 108 12.91 -2.49 14.13
C LYS A 108 14.19 -1.95 14.77
N GLU A 109 14.47 -0.66 14.63
CA GLU A 109 15.68 -0.05 15.21
C GLU A 109 15.58 0.13 16.74
N ARG A 110 14.37 0.30 17.30
CA ARG A 110 14.18 0.46 18.75
C ARG A 110 14.20 -0.84 19.56
N PHE A 111 14.09 -2.01 18.94
CA PHE A 111 14.16 -3.31 19.64
C PHE A 111 15.52 -4.03 19.48
N PHE A 112 16.49 -3.42 18.77
CA PHE A 112 17.82 -3.99 18.55
C PHE A 112 18.96 -3.02 18.89
N LEU A 113 18.76 -2.16 19.89
CA LEU A 113 19.88 -1.50 20.55
C LEU A 113 20.22 -2.30 21.82
N PRO A 114 21.41 -2.93 21.90
CA PRO A 114 21.88 -3.43 23.18
C PRO A 114 21.97 -2.24 24.15
N ALA A 115 21.39 -2.41 25.33
CA ALA A 115 21.53 -1.47 26.43
C ALA A 115 22.98 -1.45 26.89
N SER A 116 23.83 -0.66 26.26
CA SER A 116 25.08 -0.21 26.86
C SER A 116 24.88 1.20 27.38
N SER A 117 24.41 1.28 28.64
CA SER A 117 24.52 2.50 29.45
C SER A 117 25.98 2.74 29.87
N PRO A 118 26.30 3.97 30.31
CA PRO A 118 27.58 4.64 30.11
C PRO A 118 28.54 4.44 31.28
N VAL A 119 29.74 5.03 31.18
CA VAL A 119 30.80 5.33 32.19
C VAL A 119 32.15 5.10 31.47
N ARG A 120 33.14 6.00 31.41
CA ARG A 120 33.49 7.19 32.20
C ARG A 120 34.41 8.06 31.34
N SER A 121 34.32 9.37 31.51
CA SER A 121 35.43 10.30 31.31
C SER A 121 36.59 9.93 32.25
N MET A 122 37.82 9.87 31.75
CA MET A 122 39.03 10.32 32.44
C MET A 122 40.25 10.21 31.51
N GLU A 123 40.91 11.36 31.37
CA GLU A 123 42.26 11.62 30.84
C GLU A 123 42.49 11.56 29.32
#